data_AF-A0A1G1DHR1-F1
#
_entry.id   AF-A0A1G1DHR1-F1
#
_cell.length_a   1.000
_cell.length_b   1.000
_cell.length_c   1.000
_cell.angle_alpha   90.00
_cell.angle_beta   90.00
_cell.angle_gamma   90.00
#
_symmetry.space_group_name_H-M   'P 1'
#
loop_
_entity.id
_entity.type
_entity.pdbx_description
1 polymer ?
#
loop_
_entity_poly.entity_id
_entity_poly.type
_entity_poly.pdbx_seq_one_letter_code
_entity_poly.pdbx_strand_id
1 'polypeptide(L)'
;MTKTILIVIVFLIFANKNLSAKETETVAKKSTLIVEELLYDKGSDKIDVSKYPKVMQEAYKVFASKCSKCHTLARPINSPYTIPEEWERYVKMMMRKPGSGIDPKSAKTIYEFLKYDSQVRKKGLYERKLRERRK
;
A
#
# COMPACT_ATOMS: atom_id res chain seq x y z
N MET A 1 -63.46 33.35 -11.70
CA MET A 1 -62.35 33.44 -12.66
C MET A 1 -61.04 33.33 -11.89
N THR A 2 -60.30 32.23 -12.09
CA THR A 2 -58.82 32.12 -12.21
C THR A 2 -57.94 32.96 -11.25
N LYS A 3 -56.93 32.49 -10.51
CA LYS A 3 -56.00 31.34 -10.63
C LYS A 3 -55.07 31.34 -9.40
N THR A 4 -54.76 30.15 -8.91
CA THR A 4 -53.42 29.64 -8.55
C THR A 4 -52.41 30.50 -7.78
N ILE A 5 -52.13 30.16 -6.52
CA ILE A 5 -50.79 30.22 -5.89
C ILE A 5 -50.65 28.96 -5.02
N LEU A 6 -50.30 27.82 -5.61
CA LEU A 6 -48.95 27.26 -5.74
C LEU A 6 -48.30 26.85 -4.41
N ILE A 7 -48.53 25.58 -4.09
CA ILE A 7 -47.76 24.66 -3.25
C ILE A 7 -46.25 24.83 -3.51
N VAL A 8 -45.47 25.37 -2.56
CA VAL A 8 -43.99 25.24 -2.58
C VAL A 8 -43.41 25.26 -1.15
N ILE A 9 -43.70 24.26 -0.32
CA ILE A 9 -42.82 23.90 0.82
C ILE A 9 -42.71 22.37 0.91
N VAL A 10 -42.25 21.73 -0.17
CA VAL A 10 -41.85 20.31 -0.18
C VAL A 10 -40.56 20.17 -0.98
N PHE A 11 -39.48 20.86 -0.59
CA PHE A 11 -38.16 20.65 -1.24
C PHE A 11 -36.98 20.92 -0.31
N LEU A 12 -37.04 20.51 0.96
CA LEU A 12 -35.88 20.65 1.87
C LEU A 12 -35.57 19.43 2.76
N ILE A 13 -35.86 18.20 2.30
CA ILE A 13 -35.22 17.00 2.88
C ILE A 13 -34.94 15.96 1.79
N PHE A 14 -34.12 16.30 0.79
CA PHE A 14 -33.48 15.32 -0.09
C PHE A 14 -31.97 15.56 -0.15
N ALA A 15 -31.33 15.65 1.01
CA ALA A 15 -29.89 15.51 1.12
C ALA A 15 -29.59 14.69 2.38
N ASN A 16 -29.03 13.48 2.18
CA ASN A 16 -28.28 12.64 3.14
C ASN A 16 -28.64 11.14 3.17
N LYS A 17 -29.05 10.54 2.05
CA LYS A 17 -28.91 9.07 1.90
C LYS A 17 -27.54 8.64 1.36
N ASN A 18 -26.82 9.54 0.68
CA ASN A 18 -25.53 9.22 0.04
C ASN A 18 -24.32 9.20 1.00
N LEU A 19 -24.43 9.76 2.21
CA LEU A 19 -23.29 9.82 3.13
C LEU A 19 -23.03 8.48 3.84
N SER A 20 -24.09 7.77 4.23
CA SER A 20 -24.02 6.47 4.93
C SER A 20 -23.51 5.33 4.04
N ALA A 21 -23.88 5.31 2.75
CA ALA A 21 -23.40 4.31 1.79
C ALA A 21 -21.89 4.45 1.49
N LYS A 22 -21.40 5.70 1.38
CA LYS A 22 -19.98 5.97 1.13
C LYS A 22 -19.10 5.55 2.30
N GLU A 23 -19.56 5.78 3.53
CA GLU A 23 -18.82 5.43 4.74
C GLU A 23 -18.75 3.91 4.96
N THR A 24 -19.87 3.20 4.76
CA THR A 24 -19.93 1.73 4.84
C THR A 24 -19.08 1.03 3.77
N GLU A 25 -19.08 1.52 2.53
CA GLU A 25 -18.20 1.01 1.46
C GLU A 25 -16.71 1.23 1.80
N THR A 26 -16.37 2.39 2.34
CA THR A 26 -14.99 2.74 2.71
C THR A 26 -14.49 1.85 3.87
N VAL A 27 -15.33 1.58 4.86
CA VAL A 27 -15.02 0.70 6.00
C VAL A 27 -14.88 -0.76 5.55
N ALA A 28 -15.80 -1.27 4.74
CA ALA A 28 -15.74 -2.63 4.20
C ALA A 28 -14.48 -2.84 3.34
N LYS A 29 -14.17 -1.88 2.45
CA LYS A 29 -12.95 -1.91 1.63
C LYS A 29 -11.69 -1.86 2.49
N LYS A 30 -11.64 -1.01 3.51
CA LYS A 30 -10.51 -0.93 4.45
C LYS A 30 -10.33 -2.23 5.24
N SER A 31 -11.42 -2.84 5.71
CA SER A 31 -11.35 -4.12 6.44
C SER A 31 -10.82 -5.25 5.55
N THR A 32 -11.26 -5.30 4.28
CA THR A 32 -10.79 -6.29 3.30
C THR A 32 -9.30 -6.11 2.99
N LEU A 33 -8.84 -4.86 2.82
CA LEU A 33 -7.43 -4.54 2.59
C LEU A 33 -6.52 -4.91 3.78
N ILE A 34 -7.02 -4.76 5.01
CA ILE A 34 -6.28 -5.16 6.22
C ILE A 34 -6.14 -6.69 6.28
N VAL A 35 -7.21 -7.43 5.96
CA VAL A 35 -7.17 -8.90 5.90
C VAL A 35 -6.18 -9.36 4.84
N GLU A 36 -6.20 -8.76 3.66
CA GLU A 36 -5.27 -9.09 2.56
C GLU A 36 -3.81 -8.81 2.94
N GLU A 37 -3.52 -7.71 3.64
CA GLU A 37 -2.16 -7.40 4.09
C GLU A 37 -1.63 -8.40 5.12
N LEU A 38 -2.50 -8.90 6.01
CA LEU A 38 -2.15 -9.95 6.98
C LEU A 38 -1.92 -11.31 6.31
N LEU A 39 -2.49 -11.58 5.14
CA LEU A 39 -2.24 -12.83 4.42
C LEU A 39 -0.78 -12.94 3.95
N TYR A 40 -0.13 -11.80 3.67
CA TYR A 40 1.27 -11.78 3.23
C TYR A 40 2.25 -12.28 4.29
N ASP A 41 1.88 -12.24 5.57
CA ASP A 41 2.72 -12.70 6.68
C ASP A 41 2.97 -14.21 6.64
N LYS A 42 2.13 -14.98 5.92
CA LYS A 42 2.21 -16.44 5.81
C LYS A 42 3.15 -16.94 4.72
N GLY A 43 3.64 -16.07 3.84
CA GLY A 43 4.56 -16.45 2.77
C GLY A 43 6.02 -16.54 3.23
N SER A 44 6.93 -16.76 2.28
CA SER A 44 8.38 -16.77 2.57
C SER A 44 8.82 -15.43 3.16
N ASP A 45 9.68 -15.49 4.19
CA ASP A 45 10.29 -14.35 4.86
C ASP A 45 11.76 -14.13 4.44
N LYS A 46 12.24 -14.90 3.45
CA LYS A 46 13.62 -14.84 2.94
C LYS A 46 13.67 -14.65 1.43
N ILE A 47 14.72 -13.98 0.98
CA ILE A 47 15.08 -13.81 -0.43
C ILE A 47 16.54 -14.24 -0.57
N ASP A 48 16.84 -15.08 -1.55
CA ASP A 48 18.22 -15.33 -1.96
C ASP A 48 18.73 -14.13 -2.79
N VAL A 49 19.65 -13.36 -2.21
CA VAL A 49 20.26 -12.18 -2.83
C VAL A 49 21.67 -12.44 -3.36
N SER A 50 22.15 -13.69 -3.34
CA SER A 50 23.54 -14.05 -3.71
C SER A 50 23.95 -13.55 -5.10
N LYS A 51 22.98 -13.46 -6.02
CA LYS A 51 23.17 -13.00 -7.41
C LYS A 51 22.90 -11.50 -7.61
N TYR A 52 22.45 -10.77 -6.58
CA TYR A 52 22.20 -9.34 -6.70
C TYR A 52 23.51 -8.54 -6.68
N PRO A 53 23.55 -7.32 -7.24
CA PRO A 53 24.68 -6.40 -7.07
C PRO A 53 25.05 -6.23 -5.59
N LYS A 54 26.34 -6.06 -5.29
CA LYS A 54 26.81 -6.00 -3.90
C LYS A 54 26.08 -4.96 -3.06
N VAL A 55 25.79 -3.80 -3.63
CA VAL A 55 25.00 -2.74 -2.97
C VAL A 55 23.60 -3.22 -2.54
N MET A 56 22.95 -4.07 -3.33
CA MET A 56 21.63 -4.62 -3.01
C MET A 56 21.71 -5.74 -1.98
N GLN A 57 22.80 -6.51 -1.96
CA GLN A 57 23.06 -7.47 -0.88
C GLN A 57 23.22 -6.76 0.47
N GLU A 58 23.95 -5.64 0.50
CA GLU A 58 24.09 -4.84 1.73
C GLU A 58 22.77 -4.14 2.10
N ALA A 59 22.01 -3.64 1.12
CA ALA A 59 20.69 -3.07 1.36
C ALA A 59 19.69 -4.12 1.90
N TYR A 60 19.78 -5.38 1.48
CA TYR A 60 18.99 -6.48 2.04
C TYR A 60 19.24 -6.66 3.54
N LYS A 61 20.48 -6.51 4.03
CA LYS A 61 20.78 -6.61 5.47
C LYS A 61 20.09 -5.50 6.26
N VAL A 62 20.11 -4.26 5.73
CA VAL A 62 19.40 -3.12 6.35
C VAL A 62 17.89 -3.36 6.36
N PHE A 63 17.34 -3.82 5.23
CA PHE A 63 15.93 -4.22 5.12
C PHE A 63 15.57 -5.30 6.15
N ALA A 64 16.31 -6.40 6.20
CA ALA A 64 16.05 -7.51 7.09
C ALA A 64 16.13 -7.09 8.56
N SER A 65 17.13 -6.29 8.94
CA SER A 65 17.31 -5.81 10.32
C SER A 65 16.22 -4.82 10.76
N LYS A 66 15.78 -3.93 9.87
CA LYS A 66 14.84 -2.85 10.23
C LYS A 66 13.38 -3.31 10.13
N CYS A 67 13.03 -4.03 9.07
CA CYS A 67 11.64 -4.40 8.78
C CYS A 67 11.14 -5.62 9.56
N SER A 68 12.02 -6.40 10.19
CA SER A 68 11.65 -7.54 11.05
C SER A 68 11.29 -7.16 12.50
N LYS A 69 11.43 -5.88 12.87
CA LYS A 69 11.24 -5.43 14.26
C LYS A 69 9.80 -5.52 14.76
N CYS A 70 8.82 -5.35 13.86
CA CYS A 70 7.41 -5.23 14.24
C CYS A 70 6.53 -6.37 13.71
N HIS A 71 6.96 -7.06 12.66
CA HIS A 71 6.28 -8.20 12.04
C HIS A 71 7.27 -8.97 11.15
N THR A 72 6.85 -10.08 10.55
CA THR A 72 7.70 -10.88 9.68
C THR A 72 8.09 -10.11 8.41
N LEU A 73 9.24 -10.46 7.82
CA LEU A 73 9.66 -9.92 6.52
C LEU A 73 8.76 -10.38 5.37
N ALA A 74 7.96 -11.42 5.59
CA ALA A 74 7.01 -11.93 4.61
C ALA A 74 6.05 -10.85 4.11
N ARG A 75 5.64 -9.90 4.97
CA ARG A 75 4.74 -8.80 4.57
C ARG A 75 5.26 -7.97 3.39
N PRO A 76 6.42 -7.31 3.48
CA PRO A 76 7.01 -6.64 2.32
C PRO A 76 7.49 -7.62 1.23
N ILE A 77 7.91 -8.84 1.55
CA ILE A 77 8.39 -9.78 0.51
C ILE A 77 7.26 -10.23 -0.41
N ASN A 78 6.07 -10.47 0.12
CA ASN A 78 4.93 -11.07 -0.57
C ASN A 78 3.86 -10.06 -1.02
N SER A 79 3.96 -8.79 -0.61
CA SER A 79 3.04 -7.74 -1.06
C SER A 79 3.01 -7.60 -2.60
N PRO A 80 1.90 -7.14 -3.20
CA PRO A 80 1.79 -7.00 -4.65
C PRO A 80 2.47 -5.73 -5.17
N TYR A 81 3.32 -5.07 -4.37
CA TYR A 81 3.98 -3.83 -4.76
C TYR A 81 5.16 -4.12 -5.70
N THR A 82 5.19 -3.37 -6.79
CA THR A 82 6.27 -3.43 -7.81
C THR A 82 6.59 -2.07 -8.40
N ILE A 83 5.69 -1.09 -8.25
CA ILE A 83 5.89 0.25 -8.77
C ILE A 83 6.61 1.11 -7.71
N PRO A 84 7.59 1.95 -8.10
CA PRO A 84 8.37 2.75 -7.15
C PRO A 84 7.52 3.55 -6.15
N GLU A 85 6.45 4.21 -6.58
CA GLU A 85 5.61 5.01 -5.68
C GLU A 85 4.88 4.17 -4.62
N GLU A 86 4.56 2.89 -4.92
CA GLU A 86 3.97 1.97 -3.94
C GLU A 86 4.94 1.72 -2.79
N TRP A 87 6.22 1.48 -3.12
CA TRP A 87 7.28 1.27 -2.14
C TRP A 87 7.63 2.52 -1.35
N GLU A 88 7.69 3.67 -2.02
CA GLU A 88 7.97 4.93 -1.34
C GLU A 88 6.92 5.22 -0.27
N ARG A 89 5.64 5.08 -0.63
CA ARG A 89 4.53 5.24 0.30
C ARG A 89 4.60 4.23 1.45
N TYR A 90 4.83 2.95 1.13
CA TYR A 90 4.89 1.88 2.12
C TYR A 90 6.00 2.11 3.15
N VAL A 91 7.22 2.39 2.69
CA VAL A 91 8.37 2.63 3.58
C VAL A 91 8.15 3.88 4.45
N LYS A 92 7.61 4.96 3.89
CA LYS A 92 7.25 6.17 4.67
C LYS A 92 6.20 5.87 5.75
N MET A 93 5.23 5.01 5.46
CA MET A 93 4.23 4.58 6.45
C MET A 93 4.87 3.79 7.60
N MET A 94 5.76 2.85 7.29
CA MET A 94 6.47 2.06 8.31
C MET A 94 7.42 2.93 9.15
N MET A 95 8.10 3.89 8.51
CA MET A 95 8.97 4.84 9.18
C MET A 95 8.24 5.63 10.28
N ARG A 96 6.99 6.03 10.02
CA ARG A 96 6.16 6.78 10.97
C ARG A 96 5.61 5.95 12.13
N LYS A 97 5.80 4.62 12.13
CA LYS A 97 5.35 3.78 13.24
C LYS A 97 6.23 4.00 14.48
N PRO A 98 5.63 4.18 15.67
CA PRO A 98 6.40 4.26 16.91
C PRO A 98 7.32 3.05 17.07
N GLY A 99 8.58 3.29 17.45
CA GLY A 99 9.56 2.22 17.65
C GLY A 99 10.09 1.55 16.38
N SER A 100 9.73 2.02 15.17
CA SER A 100 10.22 1.42 13.90
C SER A 100 11.75 1.43 13.80
N GLY A 101 12.40 2.46 14.36
CA GLY A 101 13.84 2.66 14.27
C GLY A 101 14.35 2.81 12.82
N ILE A 102 13.46 3.18 11.89
CA ILE A 102 13.78 3.51 10.50
C ILE A 102 14.06 5.02 10.44
N ASP A 103 15.32 5.40 10.24
CA ASP A 103 15.71 6.78 9.95
C ASP A 103 15.65 7.07 8.43
N PRO A 104 15.76 8.34 7.98
CA PRO A 104 15.69 8.67 6.55
C PRO A 104 16.70 7.95 5.65
N LYS A 105 17.92 7.68 6.14
CA LYS A 105 18.97 6.98 5.39
C LYS A 105 18.63 5.49 5.25
N SER A 106 18.19 4.87 6.34
CA SER A 106 17.68 3.50 6.35
C SER A 106 16.46 3.37 5.44
N ALA A 107 15.52 4.31 5.50
CA ALA A 107 14.33 4.34 4.65
C ALA A 107 14.69 4.37 3.16
N LYS A 108 15.62 5.25 2.76
CA LYS A 108 16.10 5.29 1.36
C LYS A 108 16.72 3.95 0.95
N THR A 109 17.54 3.35 1.81
CA THR A 109 18.19 2.06 1.53
C THR A 109 17.17 0.93 1.37
N ILE A 110 16.18 0.87 2.26
CA ILE A 110 15.07 -0.10 2.21
C ILE A 110 14.26 0.07 0.94
N TYR A 111 13.93 1.32 0.59
CA TYR A 111 13.21 1.66 -0.64
C TYR A 111 13.94 1.17 -1.90
N GLU A 112 15.24 1.44 -2.00
CA GLU A 112 16.04 1.01 -3.16
C GLU A 112 16.08 -0.52 -3.27
N PHE A 113 16.24 -1.23 -2.16
CA PHE A 113 16.19 -2.69 -2.15
C PHE A 113 14.82 -3.23 -2.61
N LEU A 114 13.72 -2.76 -2.02
CA LEU A 114 12.38 -3.25 -2.33
C LEU A 114 11.99 -2.95 -3.79
N LYS A 115 12.33 -1.76 -4.28
CA LYS A 115 12.18 -1.39 -5.69
C LYS A 115 12.94 -2.37 -6.59
N TYR A 116 14.23 -2.57 -6.35
CA TYR A 116 15.07 -3.47 -7.15
C TYR A 116 14.55 -4.92 -7.11
N ASP A 117 14.36 -5.47 -5.91
CA ASP A 117 13.92 -6.84 -5.71
C ASP A 117 12.57 -7.11 -6.39
N SER A 118 11.60 -6.20 -6.22
CA SER A 118 10.28 -6.38 -6.82
C SER A 118 10.31 -6.32 -8.35
N GLN A 119 11.19 -5.53 -8.96
CA GLN A 119 11.37 -5.47 -10.41
C GLN A 119 12.06 -6.72 -10.98
N VAL A 120 12.96 -7.32 -10.20
CA VAL A 120 13.68 -8.54 -10.62
C VAL A 120 12.83 -9.79 -10.38
N ARG A 121 12.40 -10.01 -9.14
CA ARG A 121 11.72 -11.23 -8.70
C ARG A 121 10.24 -11.28 -9.09
N LYS A 122 9.60 -10.11 -9.27
CA LYS A 122 8.19 -9.98 -9.68
C LYS A 122 8.05 -9.30 -11.04
N LYS A 123 9.03 -9.48 -11.94
CA LYS A 123 9.12 -8.82 -13.26
C LYS A 123 7.81 -8.82 -14.05
N GLY A 124 7.12 -9.96 -14.15
CA GLY A 124 5.86 -10.06 -14.88
C GLY A 124 4.73 -9.18 -14.29
N LEU A 125 4.67 -9.05 -12.96
CA LEU A 125 3.72 -8.16 -12.29
C LEU A 125 4.08 -6.69 -12.51
N TYR A 126 5.37 -6.36 -12.43
CA TYR A 126 5.87 -5.01 -12.70
C TYR A 126 5.50 -4.54 -14.12
N GLU A 127 5.81 -5.35 -15.13
CA GLU A 127 5.52 -5.04 -16.53
C GLU A 127 4.02 -4.88 -16.79
N ARG A 128 3.20 -5.74 -16.18
CA ARG A 128 1.74 -5.63 -16.26
C ARG A 128 1.24 -4.31 -15.67
N LYS A 129 1.63 -3.97 -14.44
CA LYS A 129 1.21 -2.73 -13.78
C LYS A 129 1.70 -1.48 -14.52
N LEU A 130 2.91 -1.50 -15.08
CA LEU A 130 3.40 -0.41 -15.94
C LEU A 130 2.52 -0.21 -17.17
N ARG A 131 2.11 -1.29 -17.83
CA ARG A 131 1.25 -1.25 -19.01
C ARG A 131 -0.13 -0.69 -18.70
N GLU A 132 -0.70 -1.09 -17.56
CA GLU A 132 -2.00 -0.60 -17.07
C GLU A 132 -1.98 0.90 -16.77
N ARG A 133 -0.87 1.44 -16.25
CA ARG A 133 -0.71 2.87 -15.93
C ARG A 133 -0.50 3.79 -17.14
N ARG A 134 -0.20 3.24 -18.32
CA ARG A 134 -0.02 4.00 -19.56
C ARG A 134 -1.31 4.17 -20.36
N LYS A 135 -2.39 3.53 -19.92
CA LYS A 135 -3.74 3.69 -20.48
C LYS A 135 -4.45 4.84 -19.78
#